data_AF-A0A382MGL8-F1
#
_entry.id   AF-A0A382MGL8-F1
#
_cell.length_a   1.000
_cell.length_b   1.000
_cell.length_c   1.000
_cell.angle_alpha   90.00
_cell.angle_beta   90.00
_cell.angle_gamma   90.00
#
_symmetry.space_group_name_H-M   'P 1'
#
loop_
_entity.id
_entity.type
_entity.pdbx_description
1 polymer ?
#
loop_
_entity_poly.entity_id
_entity_poly.type
_entity_poly.pdbx_seq_one_letter_code
_entity_poly.pdbx_strand_id
1 'polypeptide(L)'
;MKSCLPSVLVFLATTTVACASSKSVGVRHSLLSEVETIAPGQTFTVALFLDHNESFHTYWMNPGTVGLATSLKWTLPEGFETSPIRWQVPEKVKMVIYDAYGYNSDA
;
A
#
# COMPACT_ATOMS: atom_id res chain seq x y z
N MET A 1 20.93 -60.50 5.70
CA MET A 1 21.60 -59.29 5.15
C MET A 1 21.30 -59.31 3.65
N LYS A 2 20.54 -58.43 2.99
CA LYS A 2 20.22 -57.00 3.13
C LYS A 2 18.85 -56.79 2.47
N SER A 3 17.93 -56.07 3.10
CA SER A 3 16.64 -55.71 2.50
C SER A 3 16.78 -54.35 1.81
N CYS A 4 16.41 -54.26 0.53
CA CYS A 4 16.38 -53.01 -0.23
C CYS A 4 15.08 -52.24 0.08
N LEU A 5 15.18 -51.08 0.72
CA LEU A 5 14.08 -50.10 0.74
C LEU A 5 14.07 -49.32 -0.58
N PRO A 6 12.91 -49.13 -1.25
CA PRO A 6 12.82 -48.20 -2.36
C PRO A 6 12.80 -46.77 -1.81
N SER A 7 13.75 -45.96 -2.26
CA SER A 7 13.84 -44.53 -1.96
C SER A 7 12.68 -43.80 -2.66
N VAL A 8 11.71 -43.32 -1.87
CA VAL A 8 10.61 -42.48 -2.38
C VAL A 8 11.09 -41.03 -2.39
N LEU A 9 11.30 -40.49 -3.58
CA LEU A 9 11.68 -39.09 -3.80
C LEU A 9 10.41 -38.22 -3.75
N VAL A 10 10.21 -37.47 -2.67
CA VAL A 10 9.11 -36.51 -2.53
C VAL A 10 9.52 -35.20 -3.21
N PHE A 11 8.89 -34.88 -4.35
CA PHE A 11 9.04 -33.57 -4.98
C PHE A 11 8.19 -32.53 -4.23
N LEU A 12 8.85 -31.58 -3.57
CA LEU A 12 8.22 -30.43 -2.94
C LEU A 12 7.88 -29.41 -4.03
N ALA A 13 6.62 -29.37 -4.46
CA ALA A 13 6.14 -28.40 -5.44
C ALA A 13 6.17 -26.99 -4.84
N THR A 14 7.12 -26.16 -5.28
CA THR A 14 7.19 -24.74 -4.92
C THR A 14 6.13 -23.99 -5.69
N THR A 15 5.01 -23.65 -5.04
CA THR A 15 3.97 -22.81 -5.64
C THR A 15 4.46 -21.36 -5.65
N THR A 16 4.82 -20.84 -6.82
CA THR A 16 5.13 -19.43 -7.00
C THR A 16 3.84 -18.61 -6.99
N VAL A 17 3.67 -17.76 -5.98
CA VAL A 17 2.58 -16.77 -5.96
C VAL A 17 3.02 -15.59 -6.84
N ALA A 18 2.46 -15.51 -8.05
CA ALA A 18 2.66 -14.34 -8.91
C ALA A 18 1.71 -13.22 -8.47
N CYS A 19 2.25 -12.10 -7.98
CA CYS A 19 1.50 -10.88 -7.74
C CYS A 19 1.30 -10.18 -9.09
N ALA A 20 0.10 -10.26 -9.67
CA ALA A 20 -0.23 -9.49 -10.86
C ALA A 20 -0.39 -8.00 -10.49
N SER A 21 0.41 -7.12 -11.11
CA SER A 21 0.22 -5.67 -11.03
C SER A 21 -0.80 -5.25 -12.09
N SER A 22 -1.95 -4.71 -11.69
CA SER A 22 -2.90 -4.12 -12.64
C SER A 22 -2.37 -2.75 -13.07
N LYS A 23 -2.51 -2.44 -14.37
CA LYS A 23 -2.21 -1.10 -14.87
C LYS A 23 -3.33 -0.18 -14.38
N SER A 24 -3.09 0.58 -13.32
CA SER A 24 -4.11 1.47 -12.77
C SER A 24 -4.33 2.65 -13.71
N VAL A 25 -5.59 2.92 -14.02
CA VAL A 25 -5.99 4.17 -14.69
C VAL A 25 -6.19 5.20 -13.58
N GLY A 26 -5.35 6.23 -13.57
CA GLY A 26 -5.50 7.40 -12.70
C GLY A 26 -4.38 7.57 -11.69
N VAL A 27 -4.22 6.64 -10.76
CA VAL A 27 -3.20 6.73 -9.70
C VAL A 27 -2.51 5.38 -9.53
N ARG A 28 -1.18 5.38 -9.56
CA ARG A 28 -0.34 4.26 -9.14
C ARG A 28 -0.03 4.39 -7.66
N HIS A 29 0.05 3.28 -6.96
CA HIS A 29 0.25 3.29 -5.51
C HIS A 29 1.28 2.24 -5.07
N SER A 30 2.04 2.57 -4.03
CA SER A 30 2.93 1.65 -3.35
C SER A 30 3.02 1.96 -1.87
N LEU A 31 3.56 1.02 -1.08
CA LEU A 31 3.91 1.25 0.30
C LEU A 31 5.43 1.34 0.41
N LEU A 32 5.93 2.40 1.02
CA LEU A 32 7.36 2.63 1.23
C LEU A 32 7.65 2.54 2.72
N SER A 33 8.56 1.64 3.11
CA SER A 33 9.00 1.51 4.49
C SER A 33 10.16 2.47 4.78
N GLU A 34 10.14 3.09 5.96
CA GLU A 34 11.27 3.86 6.49
C GLU A 34 12.51 2.99 6.76
N VAL A 35 12.28 1.69 7.04
CA VAL A 35 13.33 0.74 7.43
C VAL A 35 13.29 -0.53 6.57
N GLU A 36 14.46 -1.13 6.35
CA GLU A 36 14.59 -2.40 5.63
C GLU A 36 14.33 -3.62 6.54
N THR A 37 14.58 -3.47 7.83
CA THR A 37 14.38 -4.52 8.85
C THR A 37 13.77 -3.92 10.11
N ILE A 38 13.06 -4.75 10.87
CA ILE A 38 12.37 -4.35 12.10
C ILE A 38 12.87 -5.16 13.28
N ALA A 39 12.85 -4.55 14.46
CA ALA A 39 13.08 -5.24 15.73
C ALA A 39 11.78 -5.24 16.57
N PRO A 40 11.54 -6.27 17.41
CA PRO A 40 10.35 -6.32 18.25
C PRO A 40 10.19 -5.07 19.13
N GLY A 41 8.96 -4.57 19.23
CA GLY A 41 8.61 -3.43 20.07
C GLY A 41 9.07 -2.05 19.54
N GLN A 42 9.69 -1.98 18.36
CA GLN A 42 10.05 -0.71 17.73
C GLN A 42 8.93 -0.21 16.82
N THR A 43 8.66 1.09 16.86
CA THR A 43 7.77 1.77 15.92
C THR A 43 8.55 2.18 14.67
N PHE A 44 7.95 2.04 13.50
CA PHE A 44 8.50 2.50 12.23
C PHE A 44 7.39 3.10 11.36
N THR A 45 7.78 3.89 10.37
CA THR A 45 6.85 4.51 9.43
C THR A 45 6.72 3.70 8.15
N VAL A 46 5.48 3.59 7.65
CA VAL A 46 5.19 3.19 6.27
C VAL A 46 4.43 4.32 5.60
N ALA A 47 4.92 4.80 4.46
CA ALA A 47 4.24 5.77 3.63
C ALA A 47 3.37 5.07 2.59
N LEU A 48 2.14 5.56 2.39
CA LEU A 48 1.40 5.31 1.15
C LEU A 48 1.91 6.32 0.12
N PHE A 49 2.60 5.84 -0.90
CA PHE A 49 3.06 6.66 -2.00
C PHE A 49 2.03 6.61 -3.13
N LEU A 50 1.58 7.77 -3.59
CA LEU A 50 0.61 7.93 -4.66
C LEU A 50 1.21 8.73 -5.81
N ASP A 51 1.32 8.09 -6.96
CA ASP A 51 1.81 8.65 -8.22
C ASP A 51 0.60 8.88 -9.13
N HIS A 52 0.19 10.14 -9.20
CA HIS A 52 -0.98 10.58 -9.94
C HIS A 52 -0.64 10.81 -11.41
N ASN A 53 -1.42 10.21 -12.32
CA ASN A 53 -1.37 10.58 -13.72
C ASN A 53 -1.91 12.01 -13.91
N GLU A 54 -1.57 12.62 -15.04
CA GLU A 54 -2.03 13.97 -15.37
C GLU A 54 -3.55 14.12 -15.19
N SER A 55 -3.96 15.23 -14.55
CA SER A 55 -5.35 15.58 -14.23
C SER A 55 -6.07 14.69 -13.21
N PHE A 56 -5.38 13.73 -12.59
CA PHE A 56 -5.92 12.97 -11.44
C PHE A 56 -5.49 13.59 -10.12
N HIS A 57 -6.34 13.43 -9.10
CA HIS A 57 -6.05 13.83 -7.74
C HIS A 57 -6.72 12.88 -6.73
N THR A 58 -6.16 12.83 -5.53
CA THR A 58 -6.78 12.21 -4.35
C THR A 58 -7.10 13.25 -3.31
N TYR A 59 -7.93 12.88 -2.32
CA TYR A 59 -8.51 13.82 -1.38
C TYR A 59 -7.85 13.75 0.00
N TRP A 60 -7.69 14.92 0.60
CA TRP A 60 -7.25 15.07 1.97
C TRP A 60 -8.35 14.64 2.95
N MET A 61 -7.99 14.51 4.24
CA MET A 61 -8.92 14.16 5.32
C MET A 61 -10.16 15.05 5.37
N ASN A 62 -10.02 16.33 5.05
CA ASN A 62 -11.11 17.29 4.97
C ASN A 62 -11.15 17.95 3.59
N PRO A 63 -11.74 17.30 2.58
CA PRO A 63 -11.63 17.75 1.19
C PRO A 63 -12.52 18.96 0.87
N GLY A 64 -13.40 19.37 1.78
CA GLY A 64 -14.35 20.44 1.56
C GLY A 64 -15.71 19.93 1.11
N THR A 65 -16.34 20.62 0.16
CA THR A 65 -17.73 20.35 -0.27
C THR A 65 -17.88 19.09 -1.12
N VAL A 66 -16.79 18.63 -1.75
CA VAL A 66 -16.76 17.46 -2.63
C VAL A 66 -15.57 16.56 -2.31
N GLY A 67 -15.70 15.27 -2.61
CA GLY A 67 -14.65 14.28 -2.40
C GLY A 67 -14.83 13.43 -1.14
N LEU A 68 -14.01 12.38 -1.05
CA LEU A 68 -13.94 11.47 0.10
C LEU A 68 -12.49 11.28 0.49
N ALA A 69 -12.18 11.42 1.78
CA ALA A 69 -10.83 11.24 2.29
C ALA A 69 -10.24 9.89 1.89
N THR A 70 -8.99 9.89 1.44
CA THR A 70 -8.22 8.66 1.22
C THR A 70 -8.16 7.83 2.51
N SER A 71 -8.42 6.53 2.40
CA SER A 71 -8.42 5.61 3.54
C SER A 71 -7.53 4.40 3.27
N LEU A 72 -6.83 3.92 4.29
CA LEU A 72 -6.13 2.64 4.26
C LEU A 72 -6.87 1.64 5.14
N LYS A 73 -7.06 0.44 4.60
CA LYS A 73 -7.49 -0.73 5.38
C LYS A 73 -6.32 -1.71 5.43
N TRP A 74 -5.80 -1.91 6.64
CA TRP A 74 -4.68 -2.80 6.86
C TRP A 74 -5.11 -4.23 7.10
N THR A 75 -4.33 -5.17 6.56
CA THR A 75 -4.30 -6.57 6.99
C THR A 75 -2.92 -6.78 7.60
N LEU A 76 -2.86 -6.95 8.91
CA LEU A 76 -1.60 -6.98 9.66
C LEU A 76 -1.35 -8.36 10.25
N PRO A 77 -0.08 -8.79 10.38
CA PRO A 77 0.27 -9.93 11.22
C PRO A 77 -0.12 -9.70 12.68
N GLU A 78 -0.24 -10.77 13.44
CA GLU A 78 -0.49 -10.70 14.88
C GLU A 78 0.60 -9.86 15.59
N GLY A 79 0.18 -9.03 16.55
CA GLY A 79 1.06 -8.17 17.34
C GLY A 79 1.43 -6.84 16.67
N PHE A 80 1.03 -6.60 15.41
CA PHE A 80 1.16 -5.29 14.78
C PHE A 80 -0.07 -4.42 15.03
N GLU A 81 0.17 -3.15 15.30
CA GLU A 81 -0.84 -2.11 15.39
C GLU A 81 -0.49 -0.95 14.46
N THR A 82 -1.48 -0.14 14.11
CA THR A 82 -1.27 1.06 13.28
C THR A 82 -1.82 2.28 13.98
N SER A 83 -1.14 3.41 13.81
CA SER A 83 -1.69 4.72 14.14
C SER A 83 -2.63 5.20 13.04
N PRO A 84 -3.43 6.26 13.30
CA PRO A 84 -4.11 6.99 12.23
C PRO A 84 -3.14 7.49 11.15
N ILE A 85 -3.68 7.78 9.95
CA ILE A 85 -2.91 8.36 8.85
C ILE A 85 -2.34 9.71 9.29
N ARG A 86 -1.03 9.87 9.15
CA ARG A 86 -0.36 11.18 9.26
C ARG A 86 -0.41 11.84 7.89
N TRP A 87 -1.18 12.91 7.77
CA TRP A 87 -1.40 13.60 6.51
C TRP A 87 -0.31 14.64 6.25
N GLN A 88 0.13 14.73 4.99
CA GLN A 88 0.87 15.88 4.52
C GLN A 88 -0.03 17.13 4.48
N VAL A 89 0.58 18.29 4.28
CA VAL A 89 -0.18 19.52 4.03
C VAL A 89 -0.86 19.37 2.65
N PRO A 90 -2.18 19.59 2.53
CA PRO A 90 -2.86 19.42 1.26
C PRO A 90 -2.65 20.59 0.31
N GLU A 91 -2.94 20.33 -0.96
CA GLU A 91 -3.06 21.33 -2.01
C GLU A 91 -4.52 21.59 -2.36
N LYS A 92 -4.78 22.65 -3.14
CA LYS A 92 -6.07 22.84 -3.79
C LYS A 92 -6.13 21.99 -5.06
N VAL A 93 -7.16 21.18 -5.17
CA VAL A 93 -7.46 20.35 -6.34
C VAL A 93 -8.83 20.72 -6.90
N LYS A 94 -9.10 20.37 -8.17
CA LYS A 94 -10.37 20.70 -8.83
C LYS A 94 -11.14 19.45 -9.19
N MET A 95 -12.33 19.30 -8.62
CA MET A 95 -13.31 18.33 -9.10
C MET A 95 -14.31 19.05 -10.00
N VAL A 96 -14.06 18.99 -11.31
CA VAL A 96 -14.82 19.72 -12.33
C VAL A 96 -14.77 21.23 -12.04
N ILE A 97 -15.84 21.83 -11.52
CA ILE A 97 -15.94 23.25 -11.18
C ILE A 97 -15.67 23.56 -9.70
N TYR A 98 -15.60 22.53 -8.85
CA TYR A 98 -15.50 22.68 -7.40
C TYR A 98 -14.05 22.63 -6.95
N ASP A 99 -13.66 23.58 -6.10
CA ASP A 99 -12.41 23.51 -5.35
C ASP A 99 -12.54 22.51 -4.21
N ALA A 100 -11.50 21.71 -4.03
CA ALA A 100 -11.35 20.75 -2.93
C ALA A 100 -9.91 20.75 -2.41
N TYR A 101 -9.67 20.04 -1.32
CA TYR A 101 -8.33 19.83 -0.75
C TYR A 101 -7.85 18.39 -0.95
N GLY A 102 -6.62 18.24 -1.44
CA GLY A 102 -6.11 16.96 -1.90
C GLY A 102 -4.65 17.00 -2.39
N TYR A 103 -4.31 16.05 -3.26
CA TYR A 103 -2.97 15.89 -3.84
C TYR A 103 -3.09 15.53 -5.33
N ASN A 104 -2.24 16.12 -6.17
CA ASN A 104 -2.25 15.95 -7.63
C ASN A 104 -0.91 15.43 -8.20
N SER A 105 0.08 15.22 -7.33
CA SER A 105 1.46 14.84 -7.67
C SER A 105 1.98 13.82 -6.64
N ASP A 106 3.29 13.57 -6.63
CA ASP A 106 3.95 12.65 -5.70
C ASP A 106 3.62 13.01 -4.24
N ALA A 107 2.79 12.17 -3.61
CA ALA A 107 2.25 12.39 -2.28
C ALA A 107 2.37 11.14 -1.39
#